data_AF-A0A953B5H8-F1
#
_entry.id   AF-A0A953B5H8-F1
#
_cell.length_a   1.000
_cell.length_b   1.000
_cell.length_c   1.000
_cell.angle_alpha   90.00
_cell.angle_beta   90.00
_cell.angle_gamma   90.00
#
_symmetry.space_group_name_H-M   'P 1'
#
loop_
_entity.id
_entity.type
_entity.pdbx_description
1 polymer ?
#
loop_
_entity_poly.entity_id
_entity_poly.type
_entity_poly.pdbx_seq_one_letter_code
_entity_poly.pdbx_strand_id
1 'polypeptide(L)'
;MSALSQSSRHKISSIAAVGCSCAALAISFFSLAQFDLPITKYVRSVTIHLPWDQLTVPWMAFTSNMGDWIGQGWRLATLSLLLLLGAWAFEKPTIKIVAIQSLVAHGIAALLANGLKHLIGRPRPKFVHAGDWQMTITWASGLDSFPSGHSTASFAVATVLAKRFPLFGPLCIAVALFVAFSRVLRGSHFPTDVLGGAVIGILSGFIATAPLRQWRTSMQDGLRHAAMGTSALFALLWVLSRHMEDGIEGIMFLTLGAGAVAGGLWIRRTHWVHRGGTGGSRHSDTSALLIAYGLAAMTTSPLVLSSVGFACMASWLGDMGRNDDHTEESPSWSVMRESALMGGLVIALLILIDARGVLPFQ
;
A
#
# COMPACT_ATOMS: atom_id res chain seq x y z
N MET A 1 -29.33 -16.36 -24.94
CA MET A 1 -29.47 -15.84 -23.56
C MET A 1 -28.20 -15.98 -22.69
N SER A 2 -27.10 -16.60 -23.14
CA SER A 2 -25.90 -16.85 -22.32
C SER A 2 -24.96 -15.64 -22.17
N ALA A 3 -24.62 -14.93 -23.26
CA ALA A 3 -23.63 -13.85 -23.27
C ALA A 3 -24.06 -12.56 -22.52
N LEU A 4 -25.33 -12.17 -22.64
CA LEU A 4 -25.89 -11.02 -21.91
C LEU A 4 -25.89 -11.24 -20.38
N SER A 5 -26.06 -12.49 -19.93
CA SER A 5 -26.00 -12.83 -18.51
C SER A 5 -24.57 -12.78 -17.94
N GLN A 6 -23.57 -13.07 -18.78
CA GLN A 6 -22.15 -13.09 -18.38
C GLN A 6 -21.60 -11.66 -18.28
N SER A 7 -21.95 -10.79 -19.24
CA SER A 7 -21.62 -9.36 -19.20
C SER A 7 -22.23 -8.66 -17.97
N SER A 8 -23.49 -8.97 -17.65
CA SER A 8 -24.15 -8.45 -16.44
C SER A 8 -23.45 -8.91 -15.15
N ARG A 9 -23.11 -10.20 -15.04
CA ARG A 9 -22.37 -10.75 -13.89
C ARG A 9 -20.99 -10.14 -13.71
N HIS A 10 -20.27 -9.90 -14.80
CA HIS A 10 -18.97 -9.22 -14.77
C HIS A 10 -19.11 -7.77 -14.29
N LYS A 11 -20.15 -7.06 -14.75
CA LYS A 11 -20.39 -5.68 -14.32
C LYS A 11 -20.72 -5.59 -12.82
N ILE A 12 -21.54 -6.50 -12.31
CA ILE A 12 -21.93 -6.55 -10.89
C ILE A 12 -20.71 -6.85 -10.01
N SER A 13 -19.93 -7.89 -10.35
CA SER A 13 -18.72 -8.26 -9.60
C SER A 13 -17.68 -7.13 -9.58
N SER A 14 -17.46 -6.46 -10.71
CA SER A 14 -16.57 -5.29 -10.80
C SER A 14 -17.02 -4.12 -9.91
N ILE A 15 -18.33 -3.81 -9.87
CA ILE A 15 -18.87 -2.75 -9.01
C ILE A 15 -18.72 -3.14 -7.53
N ALA A 16 -19.03 -4.38 -7.18
CA ALA A 16 -18.87 -4.88 -5.82
C ALA A 16 -17.40 -4.85 -5.36
N ALA A 17 -16.45 -5.24 -6.23
CA ALA A 17 -15.02 -5.18 -5.94
C ALA A 17 -14.53 -3.75 -5.64
N VAL A 18 -15.03 -2.76 -6.39
CA VAL A 18 -14.75 -1.33 -6.12
C VAL A 18 -15.34 -0.92 -4.78
N GLY A 19 -16.60 -1.27 -4.49
CA GLY A 19 -17.24 -0.99 -3.21
C GLY A 19 -16.45 -1.54 -2.02
N CYS A 20 -16.03 -2.81 -2.10
CA CYS A 20 -15.19 -3.43 -1.08
C CYS A 20 -13.82 -2.74 -0.94
N SER A 21 -13.17 -2.37 -2.05
CA SER A 21 -11.90 -1.63 -2.01
C SER A 21 -12.05 -0.29 -1.29
N CYS A 22 -13.10 0.46 -1.59
CA CYS A 22 -13.41 1.74 -0.94
C CYS A 22 -13.70 1.57 0.55
N ALA A 23 -14.44 0.52 0.94
CA ALA A 23 -14.71 0.21 2.34
C ALA A 23 -13.42 -0.12 3.12
N ALA A 24 -12.55 -0.96 2.56
CA ALA A 24 -11.25 -1.28 3.16
C ALA A 24 -10.37 -0.03 3.34
N LEU A 25 -10.33 0.83 2.32
CA LEU A 25 -9.61 2.12 2.40
C LEU A 25 -10.21 3.01 3.49
N ALA A 26 -11.54 3.19 3.52
CA ALA A 26 -12.21 4.05 4.50
C ALA A 26 -11.91 3.61 5.95
N ILE A 27 -12.01 2.30 6.23
CA ILE A 27 -11.68 1.75 7.56
C ILE A 27 -10.20 1.99 7.88
N SER A 28 -9.29 1.75 6.93
CA SER A 28 -7.85 1.96 7.13
C SER A 28 -7.52 3.43 7.39
N PHE A 29 -8.11 4.37 6.65
CA PHE A 29 -7.94 5.81 6.86
C PHE A 29 -8.48 6.26 8.21
N PHE A 30 -9.71 5.86 8.54
CA PHE A 30 -10.34 6.20 9.82
C PHE A 30 -9.51 5.69 10.99
N SER A 31 -9.02 4.46 10.91
CA SER A 31 -8.23 3.85 11.97
C SER A 31 -6.83 4.46 12.06
N LEU A 32 -6.17 4.74 10.93
CA LEU A 32 -4.86 5.40 10.93
C LEU A 32 -4.91 6.86 11.39
N ALA A 33 -6.03 7.55 11.18
CA ALA A 33 -6.21 8.91 11.69
C ALA A 33 -6.09 8.98 13.22
N GLN A 34 -6.42 7.89 13.93
CA GLN A 34 -6.26 7.80 15.38
C GLN A 34 -4.78 7.82 15.81
N PHE A 35 -3.87 7.39 14.93
CA PHE A 35 -2.43 7.41 15.17
C PHE A 35 -1.75 8.72 14.79
N ASP A 36 -2.42 9.62 14.06
CA ASP A 36 -1.79 10.84 13.55
C ASP A 36 -1.21 11.71 14.66
N LEU A 37 -1.98 11.97 15.72
CA LEU A 37 -1.55 12.79 16.85
C LEU A 37 -0.56 12.06 17.79
N PRO A 38 -0.82 10.81 18.24
CA PRO A 38 0.14 10.07 19.06
C PRO A 38 1.52 9.96 18.42
N ILE A 39 1.60 9.59 17.14
CA ILE A 39 2.86 9.47 16.41
C ILE A 39 3.55 10.83 16.30
N THR A 40 2.80 11.88 15.97
CA THR A 40 3.35 13.24 15.89
C THR A 40 3.93 13.71 17.22
N LYS A 41 3.22 13.47 18.32
CA LYS A 41 3.68 13.82 19.68
C LYS A 41 4.93 13.03 20.06
N TYR A 42 4.96 11.73 19.76
CA TYR A 42 6.12 10.88 20.01
C TYR A 42 7.35 11.35 19.21
N VAL A 43 7.22 11.55 17.90
CA VAL A 43 8.33 12.03 17.06
C VAL A 43 8.91 13.34 17.61
N ARG A 44 8.06 14.23 18.13
CA ARG A 44 8.48 15.49 18.78
C ARG A 44 9.08 15.34 20.16
N SER A 45 8.69 14.34 20.93
CA SER A 45 9.28 14.14 22.26
C SER A 45 10.72 13.63 22.15
N VAL A 46 11.02 12.87 21.09
CA VAL A 46 12.35 12.32 20.84
C VAL A 46 13.23 13.21 19.95
N THR A 47 12.70 14.32 19.44
CA THR A 47 13.43 15.27 18.58
C THR A 47 13.30 16.69 19.10
N ILE A 48 14.41 17.39 19.31
CA ILE A 48 14.38 18.83 19.58
C ILE A 48 14.41 19.49 18.21
N HIS A 49 13.30 20.05 17.76
CA HIS A 49 13.32 20.87 16.55
C HIS A 49 14.13 22.14 16.82
N LEU A 50 15.39 22.16 16.38
CA LEU A 50 16.13 23.40 16.23
C LEU A 50 15.43 24.26 15.15
N PRO A 51 15.68 25.59 15.10
CA PRO A 51 15.25 26.40 13.97
C PRO A 51 15.60 25.70 12.65
N TRP A 52 14.70 25.75 11.65
CA TRP A 52 14.86 25.13 10.32
C TRP A 52 14.55 23.63 10.17
N ASP A 53 13.66 23.06 10.99
CA ASP A 53 13.14 21.68 10.82
C ASP A 53 14.24 20.57 10.87
N GLN A 54 15.39 20.84 11.51
CA GLN A 54 16.47 19.85 11.67
C GLN A 54 16.21 18.93 12.87
N LEU A 55 16.29 17.62 12.63
CA LEU A 55 16.19 16.58 13.67
C LEU A 55 17.53 16.48 14.40
N THR A 56 17.51 16.46 15.74
CA THR A 56 18.73 16.34 16.55
C THR A 56 19.29 14.93 16.63
N VAL A 57 18.45 13.90 16.41
CA VAL A 57 18.88 12.49 16.44
C VAL A 57 19.52 12.12 15.10
N PRO A 58 20.82 11.73 15.05
CA PRO A 58 21.56 11.61 13.79
C PRO A 58 20.95 10.65 12.76
N TRP A 59 20.50 9.47 13.21
CA TRP A 59 19.90 8.48 12.29
C TRP A 59 18.55 8.95 11.73
N MET A 60 17.76 9.67 12.53
CA MET A 60 16.49 10.24 12.09
C MET A 60 16.74 11.37 11.08
N ALA A 61 17.71 12.25 11.37
CA ALA A 61 18.12 13.32 10.46
C ALA A 61 18.59 12.76 9.11
N PHE A 62 19.48 11.77 9.13
CA PHE A 62 19.94 11.08 7.93
C PHE A 62 18.77 10.48 7.13
N THR A 63 17.91 9.71 7.80
CA THR A 63 16.75 9.05 7.18
C THR A 63 15.80 10.05 6.54
N SER A 64 15.45 11.12 7.27
CA SER A 64 14.59 12.19 6.78
C SER A 64 15.20 12.97 5.62
N ASN A 65 16.48 13.29 5.69
CA ASN A 65 17.19 14.00 4.61
C ASN A 65 17.33 13.14 3.36
N MET A 66 17.64 11.86 3.51
CA MET A 66 17.75 10.95 2.37
C MET A 66 16.39 10.72 1.70
N GLY A 67 15.34 10.48 2.49
CA GLY A 67 13.99 10.35 1.93
C GLY A 67 13.49 11.63 1.27
N ASP A 68 13.92 12.80 1.76
CA ASP A 68 13.61 14.09 1.13
C ASP A 68 14.34 14.23 -0.18
N TRP A 69 15.60 13.82 -0.16
CA TRP A 69 16.45 13.89 -1.32
C TRP A 69 15.89 13.01 -2.45
N ILE A 70 15.44 11.80 -2.14
CA ILE A 70 14.87 10.85 -3.12
C ILE A 70 13.48 11.30 -3.60
N GLY A 71 12.61 11.69 -2.68
CA GLY A 71 11.19 11.92 -2.98
C GLY A 71 10.87 13.28 -3.60
N GLN A 72 11.86 14.15 -3.81
CA GLN A 72 11.64 15.46 -4.42
C GLN A 72 11.13 15.30 -5.86
N GLY A 73 9.96 15.89 -6.14
CA GLY A 73 9.25 15.62 -7.39
C GLY A 73 10.04 16.00 -8.65
N TRP A 74 10.72 17.14 -8.63
CA TRP A 74 11.55 17.56 -9.76
C TRP A 74 12.70 16.57 -10.03
N ARG A 75 13.26 15.89 -9.02
CA ARG A 75 14.34 14.91 -9.21
C ARG A 75 13.83 13.63 -9.85
N LEU A 76 12.66 13.16 -9.42
CA LEU A 76 12.00 12.02 -10.05
C LEU A 76 11.64 12.33 -11.52
N ALA A 77 11.20 13.56 -11.79
CA ALA A 77 10.95 14.02 -13.16
C ALA A 77 12.24 14.12 -13.98
N THR A 78 13.31 14.71 -13.42
CA THR A 78 14.63 14.79 -14.08
C THR A 78 15.20 13.41 -14.36
N LEU A 79 15.13 12.48 -13.40
CA LEU A 79 15.58 11.09 -13.60
C LEU A 79 14.80 10.43 -14.73
N SER A 80 13.47 10.59 -14.76
CA SER A 80 12.64 10.04 -15.83
C SER A 80 12.97 10.68 -17.19
N LEU A 81 13.28 11.98 -17.23
CA LEU A 81 13.71 12.66 -18.46
C LEU A 81 15.10 12.20 -18.93
N LEU A 82 16.06 12.03 -18.01
CA LEU A 82 17.39 11.49 -18.35
C LEU A 82 17.30 10.07 -18.88
N LEU A 83 16.45 9.22 -18.26
CA LEU A 83 16.16 7.88 -18.75
C LEU A 83 15.52 7.91 -20.15
N LEU A 84 14.62 8.86 -20.40
CA LEU A 84 14.00 9.04 -21.72
C LEU A 84 15.03 9.45 -22.78
N LEU A 85 15.88 10.43 -22.48
CA LEU A 85 16.93 10.91 -23.39
C LEU A 85 17.97 9.81 -23.68
N GLY A 86 18.42 9.09 -22.65
CA GLY A 86 19.32 7.95 -22.82
C GLY A 86 18.67 6.82 -23.62
N ALA A 87 17.42 6.47 -23.32
CA ALA A 87 16.70 5.44 -24.08
C ALA A 87 16.47 5.82 -25.54
N TRP A 88 16.33 7.11 -25.84
CA TRP A 88 16.25 7.62 -27.20
C TRP A 88 17.61 7.56 -27.90
N ALA A 89 18.69 7.97 -27.24
CA ALA A 89 20.05 7.95 -27.80
C ALA A 89 20.59 6.52 -28.04
N PHE A 90 20.22 5.56 -27.20
CA PHE A 90 20.70 4.16 -27.27
C PHE A 90 19.64 3.19 -27.82
N GLU A 91 18.56 3.70 -28.41
CA GLU A 91 17.49 2.91 -29.05
C GLU A 91 16.93 1.78 -28.15
N LYS A 92 16.65 2.08 -26.89
CA LYS A 92 16.09 1.13 -25.91
C LYS A 92 14.57 1.33 -25.75
N PRO A 93 13.72 0.66 -26.56
CA PRO A 93 12.27 0.93 -26.58
C PRO A 93 11.59 0.66 -25.24
N THR A 94 12.02 -0.37 -24.50
CA THR A 94 11.46 -0.70 -23.18
C THR A 94 11.70 0.40 -22.16
N ILE A 95 12.93 0.94 -22.10
CA ILE A 95 13.28 2.02 -21.15
C ILE A 95 12.56 3.30 -21.55
N LYS A 96 12.42 3.58 -22.85
CA LYS A 96 11.66 4.73 -23.36
C LYS A 96 10.20 4.71 -22.88
N ILE A 97 9.53 3.57 -22.99
CA ILE A 97 8.14 3.41 -22.52
C ILE A 97 8.05 3.62 -21.01
N VAL A 98 8.95 2.99 -20.23
CA VAL A 98 8.98 3.15 -18.77
C VAL A 98 9.14 4.63 -18.39
N ALA A 99 10.10 5.32 -19.00
CA ALA A 99 10.38 6.72 -18.72
C ALA A 99 9.18 7.63 -19.02
N ILE A 100 8.50 7.43 -20.17
CA ILE A 100 7.28 8.16 -20.51
C ILE A 100 6.17 7.87 -19.49
N GLN A 101 5.96 6.60 -19.14
CA GLN A 101 4.91 6.22 -18.19
C GLN A 101 5.19 6.75 -16.79
N SER A 102 6.45 6.80 -16.35
CA SER A 102 6.85 7.41 -15.09
C SER A 102 6.58 8.92 -15.09
N LEU A 103 6.87 9.62 -16.18
CA LEU A 103 6.54 11.06 -16.34
C LEU A 103 5.02 11.29 -16.31
N VAL A 104 4.24 10.49 -17.04
CA VAL A 104 2.77 10.60 -17.06
C VAL A 104 2.19 10.30 -15.68
N ALA A 105 2.63 9.23 -15.02
CA ALA A 105 2.21 8.88 -13.66
C ALA A 105 2.53 10.01 -12.68
N HIS A 106 3.72 10.60 -12.77
CA HIS A 106 4.14 11.73 -11.96
C HIS A 106 3.27 12.97 -12.21
N GLY A 107 2.96 13.28 -13.47
CA GLY A 107 2.09 14.40 -13.83
C GLY A 107 0.68 14.24 -13.27
N ILE A 108 0.06 13.07 -13.44
CA ILE A 108 -1.26 12.77 -12.86
C ILE A 108 -1.22 12.90 -11.33
N ALA A 109 -0.21 12.29 -10.69
CA ALA A 109 0.00 12.36 -9.25
C ALA A 109 0.14 13.81 -8.74
N ALA A 110 0.93 14.64 -9.43
CA ALA A 110 1.16 16.02 -9.07
C ALA A 110 -0.11 16.88 -9.21
N LEU A 111 -0.88 16.69 -10.29
CA LEU A 111 -2.15 17.38 -10.48
C LEU A 111 -3.15 17.05 -9.36
N LEU A 112 -3.32 15.75 -9.06
CA LEU A 112 -4.22 15.30 -8.01
C LEU A 112 -3.76 15.78 -6.62
N ALA A 113 -2.46 15.69 -6.32
CA ALA A 113 -1.93 16.10 -5.02
C ALA A 113 -2.08 17.61 -4.79
N ASN A 114 -1.74 18.44 -5.78
CA ASN A 114 -1.88 19.90 -5.64
C ASN A 114 -3.35 20.32 -5.60
N GLY A 115 -4.22 19.70 -6.41
CA GLY A 115 -5.66 19.96 -6.35
C GLY A 115 -6.23 19.65 -4.97
N LEU A 116 -5.95 18.47 -4.43
CA LEU A 116 -6.46 18.06 -3.11
C LEU A 116 -5.89 18.90 -1.96
N LYS A 117 -4.62 19.32 -2.03
CA LYS A 117 -4.02 20.21 -1.04
C LYS A 117 -4.82 21.49 -0.86
N HIS A 118 -5.15 22.15 -1.98
CA HIS A 118 -5.88 23.41 -1.95
C HIS A 118 -7.36 23.26 -1.63
N LEU A 119 -7.95 22.10 -1.92
CA LEU A 119 -9.35 21.81 -1.60
C LEU A 119 -9.55 21.45 -0.11
N ILE A 120 -8.58 20.77 0.50
CA ILE A 120 -8.71 20.26 1.89
C ILE A 120 -8.14 21.25 2.90
N GLY A 121 -7.00 21.90 2.59
CA GLY A 121 -6.40 22.89 3.47
C GLY A 121 -5.91 22.35 4.81
N ARG A 122 -5.38 21.11 4.84
CA ARG A 122 -4.96 20.48 6.09
C ARG A 122 -3.73 21.14 6.72
N PRO A 123 -3.81 21.60 7.99
CA PRO A 123 -2.64 22.07 8.72
C PRO A 123 -1.56 21.00 8.82
N ARG A 124 -0.29 21.38 8.61
CA ARG A 124 0.84 20.47 8.81
C ARG A 124 1.05 20.13 10.29
N PRO A 125 1.67 18.98 10.62
CA PRO A 125 1.92 18.61 12.01
C PRO A 125 2.68 19.71 12.77
N LYS A 126 3.61 20.43 12.13
CA LYS A 126 4.32 21.59 12.70
C LYS A 126 3.45 22.70 13.30
N PHE A 127 2.21 22.84 12.85
CA PHE A 127 1.26 23.85 13.33
C PHE A 127 0.24 23.32 14.35
N VAL A 128 0.38 22.08 14.84
CA VAL A 128 -0.53 21.48 15.83
C VAL A 128 -0.66 22.29 17.14
N HIS A 129 0.30 23.18 17.44
CA HIS A 129 0.28 24.06 18.61
C HIS A 129 -0.17 25.51 18.30
N ALA A 130 -0.40 25.86 17.03
CA ALA A 130 -0.68 27.22 16.58
C ALA A 130 -2.18 27.39 16.26
N GLY A 131 -3.00 27.64 17.29
CA GLY A 131 -4.39 28.08 17.13
C GLY A 131 -5.35 27.07 16.47
N ASP A 132 -6.51 27.57 16.03
CA ASP A 132 -7.67 26.77 15.62
C ASP A 132 -7.38 25.83 14.44
N TRP A 133 -7.65 24.54 14.65
CA TRP A 133 -7.65 23.51 13.62
C TRP A 133 -8.80 23.74 12.63
N GLN A 134 -8.55 24.49 11.56
CA GLN A 134 -9.52 24.73 10.51
C GLN A 134 -9.09 24.05 9.21
N MET A 135 -10.00 23.25 8.65
CA MET A 135 -9.88 22.64 7.32
C MET A 135 -10.73 23.46 6.36
N THR A 136 -10.11 24.20 5.47
CA THR A 136 -10.83 25.07 4.52
C THR A 136 -10.07 25.18 3.21
N ILE A 137 -10.78 25.48 2.12
CA ILE A 137 -10.15 25.72 0.82
C ILE A 137 -9.17 26.90 0.95
N THR A 138 -7.89 26.67 0.64
CA THR A 138 -6.84 27.65 0.93
C THR A 138 -5.57 27.46 0.10
N TRP A 139 -4.84 28.56 -0.08
CA TRP A 139 -3.51 28.64 -0.72
C TRP A 139 -2.44 29.09 0.27
N ALA A 140 -2.78 29.22 1.56
CA ALA A 140 -1.85 29.61 2.59
C ALA A 140 -0.77 28.54 2.80
N SER A 141 0.48 28.99 2.94
CA SER A 141 1.60 28.12 3.29
C SER A 141 1.35 27.46 4.64
N GLY A 142 1.58 26.14 4.72
CA GLY A 142 1.41 25.37 5.97
C GLY A 142 0.06 24.69 6.15
N LEU A 143 -0.92 25.00 5.30
CA LEU A 143 -2.23 24.33 5.22
C LEU A 143 -2.28 23.32 4.05
N ASP A 144 -1.15 22.83 3.59
CA ASP A 144 -1.02 21.95 2.43
C ASP A 144 -0.50 20.54 2.79
N SER A 145 -0.93 20.03 3.96
CA SER A 145 -0.43 18.74 4.49
C SER A 145 -0.95 17.53 3.72
N PHE A 146 -2.25 17.46 3.45
CA PHE A 146 -2.86 16.32 2.77
C PHE A 146 -3.05 16.59 1.28
N PRO A 147 -2.67 15.66 0.38
CA PRO A 147 -1.81 14.50 0.60
C PRO A 147 -0.31 14.86 0.57
N SER A 148 0.55 13.96 1.02
CA SER A 148 2.00 14.14 0.93
C SER A 148 2.51 13.99 -0.51
N GLY A 149 3.00 15.08 -1.11
CA GLY A 149 3.52 15.08 -2.49
C GLY A 149 4.72 14.13 -2.71
N HIS A 150 5.60 13.97 -1.70
CA HIS A 150 6.72 13.02 -1.78
C HIS A 150 6.23 11.58 -1.85
N SER A 151 5.23 11.23 -1.02
CA SER A 151 4.60 9.92 -1.04
C SER A 151 3.92 9.69 -2.39
N THR A 152 3.10 10.64 -2.84
CA THR A 152 2.38 10.55 -4.12
C THR A 152 3.32 10.31 -5.30
N ALA A 153 4.36 11.14 -5.43
CA ALA A 153 5.31 11.03 -6.53
C ALA A 153 6.10 9.71 -6.49
N SER A 154 6.57 9.31 -5.31
CA SER A 154 7.39 8.10 -5.15
C SER A 154 6.58 6.84 -5.44
N PHE A 155 5.35 6.74 -4.91
CA PHE A 155 4.47 5.61 -5.19
C PHE A 155 4.00 5.56 -6.65
N ALA A 156 3.82 6.72 -7.31
CA ALA A 156 3.50 6.76 -8.74
C ALA A 156 4.60 6.13 -9.59
N VAL A 157 5.85 6.57 -9.40
CA VAL A 157 6.99 6.04 -10.14
C VAL A 157 7.28 4.58 -9.75
N ALA A 158 7.24 4.26 -8.46
CA ALA A 158 7.46 2.89 -7.98
C ALA A 158 6.43 1.90 -8.53
N THR A 159 5.16 2.32 -8.67
CA THR A 159 4.10 1.48 -9.25
C THR A 159 4.36 1.21 -10.74
N VAL A 160 4.79 2.22 -11.50
CA VAL A 160 5.18 2.03 -12.92
C VAL A 160 6.34 1.03 -13.01
N LEU A 161 7.38 1.21 -12.20
CA LEU A 161 8.55 0.35 -12.18
C LEU A 161 8.20 -1.08 -11.75
N ALA A 162 7.36 -1.26 -10.72
CA ALA A 162 6.92 -2.58 -10.27
C ALA A 162 6.12 -3.32 -11.34
N LYS A 163 5.28 -2.61 -12.13
CA LYS A 163 4.52 -3.23 -13.23
C LYS A 163 5.39 -3.57 -14.44
N ARG A 164 6.46 -2.81 -14.69
CA ARG A 164 7.36 -3.03 -15.84
C ARG A 164 8.51 -3.99 -15.52
N PHE A 165 8.92 -4.05 -14.27
CA PHE A 165 10.02 -4.85 -13.76
C PHE A 165 9.60 -5.56 -12.46
N PRO A 166 8.75 -6.60 -12.55
CA PRO A 166 8.16 -7.26 -11.38
C PRO A 166 9.21 -7.81 -10.40
N LEU A 167 10.37 -8.26 -10.90
CA LEU A 167 11.49 -8.72 -10.07
C LEU A 167 12.02 -7.62 -9.13
N PHE A 168 12.06 -6.37 -9.59
CA PHE A 168 12.51 -5.21 -8.79
C PHE A 168 11.37 -4.47 -8.11
N GLY A 169 10.12 -4.85 -8.38
CA GLY A 169 8.92 -4.21 -7.82
C GLY A 169 8.93 -4.08 -6.30
N PRO A 170 9.23 -5.16 -5.53
CA PRO A 170 9.33 -5.07 -4.08
C PRO A 170 10.34 -4.02 -3.60
N LEU A 171 11.51 -3.92 -4.26
CA LEU A 171 12.52 -2.93 -3.94
C LEU A 171 12.03 -1.50 -4.25
N CYS A 172 11.39 -1.28 -5.39
CA CYS A 172 10.83 0.02 -5.75
C CYS A 172 9.78 0.49 -4.74
N ILE A 173 8.89 -0.41 -4.32
CA ILE A 173 7.87 -0.13 -3.29
C ILE A 173 8.52 0.10 -1.92
N ALA A 174 9.57 -0.65 -1.57
CA ALA A 174 10.33 -0.42 -0.33
C ALA A 174 10.98 0.97 -0.31
N VAL A 175 11.53 1.44 -1.43
CA VAL A 175 12.05 2.82 -1.54
C VAL A 175 10.93 3.86 -1.39
N ALA A 176 9.76 3.63 -2.00
CA ALA A 176 8.61 4.53 -1.82
C ALA A 176 8.11 4.56 -0.36
N LEU A 177 8.06 3.40 0.31
CA LEU A 177 7.74 3.28 1.74
C LEU A 177 8.78 3.99 2.61
N PHE A 178 10.07 3.88 2.28
CA PHE A 178 11.14 4.59 2.96
C PHE A 178 10.96 6.12 2.84
N VAL A 179 10.68 6.63 1.64
CA VAL A 179 10.39 8.05 1.42
C VAL A 179 9.16 8.47 2.24
N ALA A 180 8.08 7.70 2.19
CA ALA A 180 6.86 7.91 2.96
C ALA A 180 7.13 8.00 4.47
N PHE A 181 7.82 7.02 5.02
CA PHE A 181 8.21 6.96 6.43
C PHE A 181 9.05 8.18 6.85
N SER A 182 10.01 8.57 6.00
CA SER A 182 10.86 9.73 6.25
C SER A 182 10.08 11.05 6.42
N ARG A 183 8.87 11.15 5.83
CA ARG A 183 7.98 12.34 5.95
C ARG A 183 7.35 12.45 7.32
N VAL A 184 6.94 11.30 7.87
CA VAL A 184 6.38 11.19 9.22
C VAL A 184 7.48 11.45 10.25
N LEU A 185 8.66 10.85 10.06
CA LEU A 185 9.83 11.09 10.93
C LEU A 185 10.25 12.56 11.00
N ARG A 186 10.16 13.29 9.89
CA ARG A 186 10.46 14.73 9.87
C ARG A 186 9.38 15.58 10.56
N GLY A 187 8.20 15.02 10.87
CA GLY A 187 7.04 15.78 11.33
C GLY A 187 6.44 16.69 10.25
N SER A 188 6.72 16.40 8.97
CA SER A 188 6.26 17.21 7.84
C SER A 188 4.83 16.88 7.42
N HIS A 189 4.39 15.65 7.70
CA HIS A 189 3.13 15.07 7.29
C HIS A 189 2.64 14.06 8.33
N PHE A 190 1.33 13.96 8.49
CA PHE A 190 0.71 12.91 9.28
C PHE A 190 0.79 11.55 8.56
N PRO A 191 0.77 10.42 9.29
CA PRO A 191 0.63 9.08 8.72
C PRO A 191 -0.47 8.98 7.65
N THR A 192 -1.65 9.56 7.89
CA THR A 192 -2.74 9.57 6.90
C THR A 192 -2.45 10.40 5.65
N ASP A 193 -1.66 11.48 5.74
CA ASP A 193 -1.24 12.26 4.55
C ASP A 193 -0.35 11.43 3.63
N VAL A 194 0.52 10.63 4.24
CA VAL A 194 1.46 9.74 3.55
C VAL A 194 0.70 8.57 2.93
N LEU A 195 -0.28 8.00 3.64
CA LEU A 195 -1.19 6.97 3.13
C LEU A 195 -2.02 7.49 1.94
N GLY A 196 -2.60 8.69 2.06
CA GLY A 196 -3.31 9.40 0.99
C GLY A 196 -2.45 9.56 -0.25
N GLY A 197 -1.20 9.99 -0.06
CA GLY A 197 -0.23 10.08 -1.15
C GLY A 197 0.04 8.71 -1.78
N ALA A 198 0.22 7.66 -0.99
CA ALA A 198 0.47 6.30 -1.51
C ALA A 198 -0.68 5.80 -2.39
N VAL A 199 -1.93 5.97 -1.94
CA VAL A 199 -3.14 5.60 -2.70
C VAL A 199 -3.17 6.34 -4.04
N ILE A 200 -3.02 7.67 -4.02
CA ILE A 200 -3.05 8.48 -5.25
C ILE A 200 -1.90 8.09 -6.19
N GLY A 201 -0.71 7.85 -5.64
CA GLY A 201 0.46 7.41 -6.40
C GLY A 201 0.22 6.06 -7.09
N ILE A 202 -0.26 5.06 -6.34
CA ILE A 202 -0.61 3.74 -6.90
C ILE A 202 -1.63 3.89 -8.04
N LEU A 203 -2.73 4.61 -7.82
CA LEU A 203 -3.73 4.84 -8.87
C LEU A 203 -3.14 5.50 -10.11
N SER A 204 -2.30 6.53 -9.93
CA SER A 204 -1.65 7.24 -11.03
C SER A 204 -0.73 6.32 -11.83
N GLY A 205 0.05 5.47 -11.17
CA GLY A 205 0.93 4.50 -11.83
C GLY A 205 0.17 3.40 -12.58
N PHE A 206 -0.94 2.90 -12.00
CA PHE A 206 -1.81 1.96 -12.70
C PHE A 206 -2.38 2.58 -13.97
N ILE A 207 -2.98 3.76 -13.87
CA ILE A 207 -3.56 4.48 -15.02
C ILE A 207 -2.51 4.76 -16.10
N ALA A 208 -1.33 5.28 -15.72
CA ALA A 208 -0.27 5.62 -16.68
C ALA A 208 0.31 4.41 -17.41
N THR A 209 0.25 3.23 -16.81
CA THR A 209 0.72 1.99 -17.46
C THR A 209 -0.28 1.37 -18.42
N ALA A 210 -1.53 1.84 -18.43
CA ALA A 210 -2.62 1.29 -19.22
C ALA A 210 -2.97 2.15 -20.44
N PRO A 211 -3.41 1.53 -21.56
CA PRO A 211 -4.03 2.26 -22.67
C PRO A 211 -5.28 3.03 -22.21
N LEU A 212 -5.56 4.19 -22.83
CA LEU A 212 -6.71 5.06 -22.48
C LEU A 212 -8.05 4.31 -22.35
N ARG A 213 -8.31 3.36 -23.27
CA ARG A 213 -9.55 2.56 -23.27
C ARG A 213 -9.70 1.65 -22.05
N GLN A 214 -8.61 1.36 -21.35
CA GLN A 214 -8.55 0.47 -20.19
C GLN A 214 -8.30 1.23 -18.87
N TRP A 215 -8.34 2.57 -18.88
CA TRP A 215 -8.10 3.35 -17.66
C TRP A 215 -9.07 3.01 -16.54
N ARG A 216 -10.34 2.74 -16.87
CA ARG A 216 -11.33 2.31 -15.89
C ARG A 216 -10.91 1.02 -15.19
N THR A 217 -10.61 -0.04 -15.94
CA THR A 217 -10.22 -1.34 -15.36
C THR A 217 -8.89 -1.23 -14.63
N SER A 218 -7.94 -0.46 -15.16
CA SER A 218 -6.67 -0.25 -14.49
C SER A 218 -6.79 0.53 -13.18
N MET A 219 -7.69 1.52 -13.11
CA MET A 219 -8.00 2.21 -11.87
C MET A 219 -8.64 1.28 -10.83
N GLN A 220 -9.52 0.36 -11.26
CA GLN A 220 -10.08 -0.66 -10.37
C GLN A 220 -9.00 -1.58 -9.82
N ASP A 221 -8.06 -2.03 -10.66
CA ASP A 221 -6.91 -2.82 -10.20
C ASP A 221 -6.04 -2.04 -9.21
N GLY A 222 -5.78 -0.77 -9.50
CA GLY A 222 -5.03 0.11 -8.60
C GLY A 222 -5.72 0.30 -7.26
N LEU A 223 -7.05 0.45 -7.23
CA LEU A 223 -7.84 0.55 -5.99
C LEU A 223 -7.72 -0.73 -5.15
N ARG A 224 -7.77 -1.92 -5.78
CA ARG A 224 -7.59 -3.19 -5.08
C ARG A 224 -6.21 -3.29 -4.43
N HIS A 225 -5.15 -2.96 -5.16
CA HIS A 225 -3.77 -2.99 -4.63
C HIS A 225 -3.55 -1.94 -3.54
N ALA A 226 -4.12 -0.74 -3.69
CA ALA A 226 -4.08 0.28 -2.68
C ALA A 226 -4.82 -0.18 -1.40
N ALA A 227 -6.00 -0.78 -1.53
CA ALA A 227 -6.74 -1.33 -0.40
C ALA A 227 -5.91 -2.38 0.34
N MET A 228 -5.36 -3.38 -0.36
CA MET A 228 -4.50 -4.41 0.25
C MET A 228 -3.27 -3.81 0.95
N GLY A 229 -2.55 -2.91 0.28
CA GLY A 229 -1.34 -2.29 0.85
C GLY A 229 -1.62 -1.44 2.08
N THR A 230 -2.70 -0.65 2.05
CA THR A 230 -3.12 0.20 3.18
C THR A 230 -3.65 -0.62 4.35
N SER A 231 -4.44 -1.68 4.11
CA SER A 231 -4.88 -2.62 5.14
C SER A 231 -3.70 -3.33 5.81
N ALA A 232 -2.69 -3.75 5.02
CA ALA A 232 -1.48 -4.39 5.55
C ALA A 232 -0.65 -3.42 6.42
N LEU A 233 -0.47 -2.18 5.98
CA LEU A 233 0.23 -1.16 6.77
C LEU A 233 -0.54 -0.84 8.07
N PHE A 234 -1.86 -0.73 8.00
CA PHE A 234 -2.71 -0.52 9.17
C PHE A 234 -2.58 -1.69 10.15
N ALA A 235 -2.66 -2.93 9.68
CA ALA A 235 -2.48 -4.13 10.49
C ALA A 235 -1.11 -4.13 11.20
N LEU A 236 -0.04 -3.81 10.46
CA LEU A 236 1.32 -3.72 11.00
C LEU A 236 1.40 -2.67 12.13
N LEU A 237 0.93 -1.45 11.87
CA LEU A 237 0.96 -0.38 12.88
C LEU A 237 0.10 -0.70 14.10
N TRP A 238 -1.04 -1.35 13.90
CA TRP A 238 -1.89 -1.81 14.98
C TRP A 238 -1.16 -2.80 15.89
N VAL A 239 -0.57 -3.84 15.31
CA VAL A 239 0.17 -4.88 16.04
C VAL A 239 1.33 -4.27 16.83
N LEU A 240 2.11 -3.38 16.21
CA LEU A 240 3.26 -2.75 16.87
C LEU A 240 2.88 -1.79 18.00
N SER A 241 1.67 -1.23 17.98
CA SER A 241 1.22 -0.22 18.94
C SER A 241 0.31 -0.74 20.05
N ARG A 242 -0.26 -1.95 19.89
CA ARG A 242 -1.18 -2.52 20.86
C ARG A 242 -0.73 -3.87 21.37
N HIS A 243 -0.81 -4.00 22.69
CA HIS A 243 -0.72 -5.28 23.37
C HIS A 243 -1.93 -6.15 23.02
N MET A 244 -1.79 -7.45 23.24
CA MET A 244 -2.90 -8.39 23.07
C MET A 244 -4.05 -8.06 24.02
N GLU A 245 -5.27 -8.22 23.52
CA GLU A 245 -6.44 -8.16 24.39
C GLU A 245 -6.50 -9.44 25.23
N ASP A 246 -6.31 -9.29 26.53
CA ASP A 246 -6.47 -10.35 27.51
C ASP A 246 -7.97 -10.57 27.74
N GLY A 247 -8.58 -11.52 27.01
CA GLY A 247 -10.00 -11.80 27.12
C GLY A 247 -10.49 -12.92 26.21
N ILE A 248 -11.74 -13.33 26.42
CA ILE A 248 -12.39 -14.39 25.62
C ILE A 248 -12.42 -14.00 24.13
N GLU A 249 -12.70 -12.73 23.82
CA GLU A 249 -12.71 -12.22 22.45
C GLU A 249 -11.35 -12.37 21.77
N GLY A 250 -10.25 -12.01 22.45
CA GLY A 250 -8.89 -12.19 21.96
C GLY A 250 -8.56 -13.66 21.67
N ILE A 251 -8.90 -14.57 22.58
CA ILE A 251 -8.70 -16.02 22.40
C ILE A 251 -9.52 -16.54 21.21
N MET A 252 -10.77 -16.10 21.07
CA MET A 252 -11.61 -16.48 19.91
C MET A 252 -11.00 -16.03 18.59
N PHE A 253 -10.54 -14.78 18.50
CA PHE A 253 -9.89 -14.26 17.29
C PHE A 253 -8.60 -15.00 16.94
N LEU A 254 -7.77 -15.34 17.93
CA LEU A 254 -6.54 -16.09 17.73
C LEU A 254 -6.80 -17.52 17.27
N THR A 255 -7.76 -18.21 17.89
CA THR A 255 -8.09 -19.61 17.56
C THR A 255 -8.72 -19.72 16.17
N LEU A 256 -9.68 -18.85 15.85
CA LEU A 256 -10.27 -18.77 14.51
C LEU A 256 -9.23 -18.37 13.46
N GLY A 257 -8.38 -17.39 13.77
CA GLY A 257 -7.32 -16.92 12.88
C GLY A 257 -6.28 -18.01 12.59
N ALA A 258 -5.80 -18.70 13.62
CA ALA A 258 -4.89 -19.83 13.48
C ALA A 258 -5.52 -20.97 12.67
N GLY A 259 -6.81 -21.27 12.90
CA GLY A 259 -7.57 -22.24 12.11
C GLY A 259 -7.67 -21.86 10.63
N ALA A 260 -7.93 -20.59 10.31
CA ALA A 260 -7.97 -20.10 8.94
C ALA A 260 -6.58 -20.18 8.26
N VAL A 261 -5.51 -19.79 8.96
CA VAL A 261 -4.13 -19.94 8.43
C VAL A 261 -3.83 -21.41 8.18
N ALA A 262 -4.10 -22.30 9.14
CA ALA A 262 -3.88 -23.74 8.99
C ALA A 262 -4.69 -24.32 7.83
N GLY A 263 -5.95 -23.93 7.67
CA GLY A 263 -6.81 -24.31 6.54
C GLY A 263 -6.27 -23.82 5.20
N GLY A 264 -5.80 -22.57 5.13
CA GLY A 264 -5.19 -22.00 3.92
C GLY A 264 -3.89 -22.71 3.55
N LEU A 265 -3.03 -22.99 4.53
CA LEU A 265 -1.81 -23.79 4.35
C LEU A 265 -2.15 -25.23 3.90
N TRP A 266 -3.22 -25.82 4.45
CA TRP A 266 -3.69 -27.15 4.08
C TRP A 266 -4.21 -27.20 2.64
N ILE A 267 -5.07 -26.27 2.23
CA ILE A 267 -5.54 -26.13 0.85
C ILE A 267 -4.35 -25.97 -0.09
N ARG A 268 -3.40 -25.10 0.28
CA ARG A 268 -2.18 -24.93 -0.50
C ARG A 268 -1.45 -26.28 -0.61
N ARG A 269 -1.16 -26.97 0.49
CA ARG A 269 -0.50 -28.29 0.48
C ARG A 269 -1.23 -29.35 -0.34
N THR A 270 -2.54 -29.49 -0.24
CA THR A 270 -3.29 -30.54 -0.96
C THR A 270 -3.27 -30.34 -2.47
N HIS A 271 -3.31 -29.08 -2.93
CA HIS A 271 -3.13 -28.76 -4.34
C HIS A 271 -1.78 -29.23 -4.88
N TRP A 272 -0.75 -29.19 -4.05
CA TRP A 272 0.62 -29.54 -4.43
C TRP A 272 0.83 -31.05 -4.50
N VAL A 273 0.23 -31.78 -3.55
CA VAL A 273 0.39 -33.24 -3.42
C VAL A 273 -0.45 -33.99 -4.47
N HIS A 274 -1.59 -33.45 -4.90
CA HIS A 274 -2.53 -34.17 -5.77
C HIS A 274 -2.52 -33.76 -7.24
N ARG A 275 -1.83 -32.69 -7.63
CA ARG A 275 -1.66 -32.32 -9.03
C ARG A 275 -0.23 -31.85 -9.30
N GLY A 276 0.51 -32.62 -10.10
CA GLY A 276 1.75 -32.15 -10.70
C GLY A 276 1.46 -30.95 -11.60
N GLY A 277 1.63 -29.74 -11.06
CA GLY A 277 1.80 -28.47 -11.77
C GLY A 277 0.61 -27.87 -12.55
N THR A 278 -0.42 -28.63 -12.93
CA THR A 278 -1.39 -28.19 -13.97
C THR A 278 -2.78 -27.79 -13.45
N GLY A 279 -2.91 -27.50 -12.15
CA GLY A 279 -4.21 -27.43 -11.46
C GLY A 279 -4.59 -26.12 -10.77
N GLY A 280 -4.69 -25.01 -11.51
CA GLY A 280 -5.63 -23.90 -11.25
C GLY A 280 -5.19 -22.75 -10.32
N SER A 281 -4.90 -21.59 -10.93
CA SER A 281 -4.67 -20.26 -10.30
C SER A 281 -5.62 -19.98 -9.13
N ARG A 282 -6.90 -20.28 -9.34
CA ARG A 282 -7.99 -19.94 -8.41
C ARG A 282 -7.87 -20.54 -7.01
N HIS A 283 -7.22 -21.70 -6.86
CA HIS A 283 -7.03 -22.32 -5.54
C HIS A 283 -5.79 -21.77 -4.81
N SER A 284 -4.78 -21.33 -5.55
CA SER A 284 -3.66 -20.58 -4.99
C SER A 284 -4.17 -19.25 -4.39
N ASP A 285 -5.03 -18.55 -5.14
CA ASP A 285 -5.61 -17.28 -4.71
C ASP A 285 -6.49 -17.44 -3.47
N THR A 286 -7.38 -18.43 -3.43
CA THR A 286 -8.22 -18.67 -2.24
C THR A 286 -7.40 -19.04 -1.00
N SER A 287 -6.35 -19.84 -1.16
CA SER A 287 -5.44 -20.18 -0.04
C SER A 287 -4.73 -18.94 0.51
N ALA A 288 -4.26 -18.04 -0.36
CA ALA A 288 -3.58 -16.81 0.03
C ALA A 288 -4.51 -15.84 0.74
N LEU A 289 -5.74 -15.68 0.25
CA LEU A 289 -6.77 -14.83 0.87
C LEU A 289 -7.18 -15.37 2.24
N LEU A 290 -7.33 -16.69 2.39
CA LEU A 290 -7.67 -17.31 3.68
C LEU A 290 -6.55 -17.14 4.71
N ILE A 291 -5.29 -17.30 4.28
CA ILE A 291 -4.13 -16.98 5.13
C ILE A 291 -4.18 -15.52 5.55
N ALA A 292 -4.30 -14.58 4.61
CA ALA A 292 -4.33 -13.14 4.91
C ALA A 292 -5.44 -12.76 5.90
N TYR A 293 -6.64 -13.31 5.72
CA TYR A 293 -7.76 -13.12 6.64
C TYR A 293 -7.47 -13.71 8.03
N GLY A 294 -6.89 -14.92 8.09
CA GLY A 294 -6.48 -15.55 9.34
C GLY A 294 -5.43 -14.72 10.11
N LEU A 295 -4.44 -14.17 9.41
CA LEU A 295 -3.45 -13.26 10.00
C LEU A 295 -4.09 -12.00 10.57
N ALA A 296 -5.06 -11.43 9.85
CA ALA A 296 -5.79 -10.25 10.31
C ALA A 296 -6.62 -10.56 11.56
N ALA A 297 -7.24 -11.74 11.65
CA ALA A 297 -7.95 -12.16 12.86
C ALA A 297 -6.98 -12.28 14.05
N MET A 298 -5.78 -12.82 13.83
CA MET A 298 -4.77 -12.94 14.88
C MET A 298 -4.29 -11.59 15.44
N THR A 299 -4.55 -10.45 14.78
CA THR A 299 -4.28 -9.12 15.36
C THR A 299 -5.29 -8.69 16.43
N THR A 300 -6.30 -9.52 16.70
CA THR A 300 -7.37 -9.29 17.70
C THR A 300 -8.08 -7.95 17.54
N SER A 301 -8.14 -7.41 16.32
CA SER A 301 -8.76 -6.11 16.05
C SER A 301 -9.90 -6.27 15.06
N PRO A 302 -11.14 -5.92 15.45
CA PRO A 302 -12.27 -5.98 14.54
C PRO A 302 -12.09 -5.01 13.36
N LEU A 303 -11.39 -3.88 13.56
CA LEU A 303 -11.11 -2.92 12.49
C LEU A 303 -10.11 -3.47 11.48
N VAL A 304 -9.03 -4.11 11.94
CA VAL A 304 -8.03 -4.76 11.06
C VAL A 304 -8.68 -5.90 10.29
N LEU A 305 -9.42 -6.77 10.99
CA LEU A 305 -10.13 -7.88 10.38
C LEU A 305 -11.13 -7.41 9.32
N SER A 306 -11.90 -6.35 9.62
CA SER A 306 -12.87 -5.79 8.67
C SER A 306 -12.17 -5.20 7.44
N SER A 307 -11.11 -4.41 7.63
CA SER A 307 -10.35 -3.80 6.55
C SER A 307 -9.74 -4.86 5.62
N VAL A 308 -9.02 -5.84 6.19
CA VAL A 308 -8.39 -6.93 5.42
C VAL A 308 -9.46 -7.82 4.78
N GLY A 309 -10.58 -8.09 5.46
CA GLY A 309 -11.70 -8.85 4.92
C GLY A 309 -12.29 -8.20 3.67
N PHE A 310 -12.54 -6.89 3.70
CA PHE A 310 -13.00 -6.15 2.52
C PHE A 310 -11.95 -6.12 1.40
N ALA A 311 -10.65 -5.98 1.72
CA ALA A 311 -9.58 -6.06 0.72
C ALA A 311 -9.51 -7.44 0.06
N CYS A 312 -9.64 -8.52 0.84
CA CYS A 312 -9.67 -9.89 0.33
C CYS A 312 -10.88 -10.13 -0.56
N MET A 313 -12.06 -9.66 -0.12
CA MET A 313 -13.30 -9.73 -0.91
C MET A 313 -13.16 -8.98 -2.23
N ALA A 314 -12.54 -7.78 -2.22
CA ALA A 314 -12.30 -7.00 -3.42
C ALA A 314 -11.39 -7.72 -4.43
N SER A 315 -10.32 -8.39 -3.95
CA SER A 315 -9.46 -9.21 -4.79
C SER A 315 -10.25 -10.34 -5.43
N TRP A 316 -10.93 -11.14 -4.60
CA TRP A 316 -11.69 -12.31 -5.05
C TRP A 316 -12.77 -11.95 -6.08
N LEU A 317 -13.55 -10.88 -5.83
CA LEU A 317 -14.61 -10.42 -6.73
C LEU A 317 -14.04 -9.92 -8.06
N GLY A 318 -12.90 -9.23 -8.05
CA GLY A 318 -12.28 -8.73 -9.27
C GLY A 318 -11.66 -9.85 -10.12
N ASP A 319 -11.21 -10.93 -9.49
CA ASP A 319 -10.61 -12.07 -10.20
C ASP A 319 -11.69 -12.98 -10.81
N MET A 320 -12.91 -13.02 -10.25
CA MET A 320 -14.06 -13.69 -10.88
C MET A 320 -14.45 -13.14 -12.26
N GLY A 321 -14.01 -11.93 -12.60
CA GLY A 321 -14.28 -11.29 -13.90
C GLY A 321 -13.22 -11.56 -14.97
N ARG A 322 -12.04 -12.07 -14.61
CA ARG A 322 -10.95 -12.30 -15.58
C ARG A 322 -11.10 -13.69 -16.20
N ASN A 323 -11.14 -13.75 -17.54
CA ASN A 323 -10.90 -15.01 -18.24
C ASN A 323 -9.41 -15.33 -18.07
N ASP A 324 -9.11 -16.49 -17.47
CA ASP A 324 -7.76 -16.99 -17.27
C ASP A 324 -7.09 -17.23 -18.63
N ASP A 325 -6.21 -16.31 -19.05
CA ASP A 325 -5.26 -16.54 -20.13
C ASP A 325 -3.87 -16.27 -19.55
N HIS A 326 -3.36 -17.27 -18.84
CA HIS A 326 -2.04 -17.23 -18.20
C HIS A 326 -1.20 -18.43 -18.65
N THR A 327 -0.06 -18.11 -19.23
CA THR A 327 1.01 -19.01 -19.67
C THR A 327 1.63 -19.74 -18.47
N GLU A 328 1.78 -21.05 -18.61
CA GLU A 328 2.33 -21.99 -17.62
C GLU A 328 3.78 -21.63 -17.21
N GLU A 329 4.04 -21.42 -15.91
CA GLU A 329 5.40 -21.41 -15.35
C GLU A 329 5.81 -22.83 -14.90
N SER A 330 7.08 -23.19 -15.14
CA SER A 330 7.65 -24.52 -14.91
C SER A 330 7.80 -24.94 -13.42
N PRO A 331 7.80 -26.25 -13.08
CA PRO A 331 7.39 -26.74 -11.75
C PRO A 331 8.46 -26.83 -10.65
N SER A 332 9.76 -26.76 -10.94
CA SER A 332 10.80 -27.07 -9.93
C SER A 332 11.26 -25.85 -9.10
N TRP A 333 11.21 -24.65 -9.69
CA TRP A 333 11.62 -23.40 -9.03
C TRP A 333 10.53 -22.78 -8.14
N SER A 334 9.26 -23.18 -8.31
CA SER A 334 8.14 -22.70 -7.49
C SER A 334 8.17 -23.26 -6.07
N VAL A 335 8.56 -24.53 -5.92
CA VAL A 335 8.50 -25.25 -4.63
C VAL A 335 9.40 -24.62 -3.57
N MET A 336 10.66 -24.35 -3.92
CA MET A 336 11.61 -23.73 -3.00
C MET A 336 11.21 -22.28 -2.69
N ARG A 337 10.75 -21.52 -3.70
CA ARG A 337 10.30 -20.14 -3.55
C ARG A 337 9.10 -20.02 -2.61
N GLU A 338 8.08 -20.85 -2.79
CA GLU A 338 6.86 -20.78 -1.98
C GLU A 338 7.06 -21.39 -0.59
N SER A 339 7.89 -22.42 -0.44
CA SER A 339 8.28 -22.91 0.89
C SER A 339 9.06 -21.85 1.67
N ALA A 340 9.96 -21.13 1.02
CA ALA A 340 10.67 -20.00 1.61
C ALA A 340 9.73 -18.83 1.95
N LEU A 341 8.72 -18.55 1.11
CA LEU A 341 7.69 -17.55 1.40
C LEU A 341 6.85 -17.94 2.63
N MET A 342 6.44 -19.21 2.74
CA MET A 342 5.64 -19.71 3.85
C MET A 342 6.46 -19.70 5.15
N GLY A 343 7.70 -20.17 5.11
CA GLY A 343 8.62 -20.10 6.25
C GLY A 343 8.93 -18.66 6.67
N GLY A 344 9.16 -17.78 5.70
CA GLY A 344 9.37 -16.35 5.94
C GLY A 344 8.16 -15.66 6.54
N LEU A 345 6.94 -16.02 6.11
CA LEU A 345 5.70 -15.48 6.64
C LEU A 345 5.44 -15.93 8.08
N VAL A 346 5.79 -17.18 8.43
CA VAL A 346 5.73 -17.67 9.82
C VAL A 346 6.76 -16.96 10.71
N ILE A 347 8.00 -16.79 10.23
CA ILE A 347 9.03 -16.06 10.98
C ILE A 347 8.60 -14.60 11.18
N ALA A 348 8.11 -13.94 10.13
CA ALA A 348 7.62 -12.57 10.20
C ALA A 348 6.46 -12.45 11.22
N LEU A 349 5.55 -13.42 11.24
CA LEU A 349 4.48 -13.51 12.25
C LEU A 349 5.02 -13.63 13.67
N LEU A 350 5.99 -14.52 13.91
CA LEU A 350 6.57 -14.71 15.24
C LEU A 350 7.27 -13.42 15.70
N ILE A 351 8.02 -12.77 14.82
CA ILE A 351 8.62 -11.46 15.08
C ILE A 351 7.54 -10.42 15.37
N LEU A 352 6.45 -10.40 14.61
CA LEU A 352 5.34 -9.45 14.82
C LEU A 352 4.60 -9.70 16.13
N ILE A 353 4.49 -10.94 16.58
CA ILE A 353 3.91 -11.29 17.88
C ILE A 353 4.81 -10.78 19.01
N ASP A 354 6.12 -11.00 18.90
CA ASP A 354 7.11 -10.54 19.88
C ASP A 354 7.23 -9.01 19.91
N ALA A 355 7.09 -8.36 18.75
CA ALA A 355 7.15 -6.91 18.61
C ALA A 355 5.84 -6.19 19.00
N ARG A 356 4.85 -6.89 19.56
CA ARG A 356 3.58 -6.26 19.98
C ARG A 356 3.80 -5.25 21.10
N GLY A 357 3.16 -4.10 20.97
CA GLY A 357 3.24 -3.04 21.98
C GLY A 357 4.60 -2.35 22.11
N VAL A 358 5.56 -2.63 21.22
CA VAL A 358 6.89 -2.00 21.23
C VAL A 358 6.81 -0.50 20.96
N LEU A 359 5.84 -0.04 20.18
CA LEU A 359 5.66 1.38 19.89
C LEU A 359 4.86 2.06 21.02
N PRO A 360 5.43 3.07 21.69
CA PRO A 360 4.81 3.74 22.83
C PRO A 360 3.81 4.82 22.36
N PHE A 361 2.82 4.41 21.56
CA PHE A 361 1.77 5.30 21.05
C PHE A 361 0.49 5.28 21.91
N GLN A 362 0.54 4.64 23.07
CA GLN A 362 -0.56 4.55 24.05
C GLN A 362 -0.42 5.60 25.14
#